data_AF-A0A975RAB4-F1
#
_entry.id   AF-A0A975RAB4-F1
#
_cell.length_a   1.000
_cell.length_b   1.000
_cell.length_c   1.000
_cell.angle_alpha   90.00
_cell.angle_beta   90.00
_cell.angle_gamma   90.00
#
_symmetry.space_group_name_H-M   'P 1'
#
loop_
_entity.id
_entity.type
_entity.pdbx_description
1 polymer ?
#
loop_
_entity_poly.entity_id
_entity_poly.type
_entity_poly.pdbx_seq_one_letter_code
_entity_poly.pdbx_strand_id
1 'polypeptide(L)'
;MDNEDIGRWLWFRSSVVTDLLGHRGFALKWYTAETGAICSASSYATHFGINSADLLTVYAYDIARLPPWEQHVWAAHNVAPDGKVSGELLSAQVKAQPASTHAVEEMFFGSMRMLEQGFRERFGVDLFSHDIDDESVMQQVSRFHSKDQASLLRLAKELVRAFSDRLNIRDLRKLSTHAEKEKLGSNKLLQDILSQKIGADKARQVFSEIAGAYDMRVGDAHPTGSKITDAIKLAGIDQSRSHLRQGEQLIHNFGRAVWYTGKYLFGQPGSHES
;
A
#
# COMPACT_ATOMS: atom_id res chain seq x y z
N MET A 1 -17.87 37.09 2.96
CA MET A 1 -16.72 36.80 3.84
C MET A 1 -15.58 36.50 2.91
N ASP A 2 -14.64 37.43 2.79
CA ASP A 2 -13.48 37.27 1.93
C ASP A 2 -12.59 36.17 2.54
N ASN A 3 -12.54 35.05 1.84
CA ASN A 3 -12.10 33.75 2.35
C ASN A 3 -10.55 33.62 2.31
N GLU A 4 -9.85 34.72 2.09
CA GLU A 4 -8.39 34.80 1.87
C GLU A 4 -7.60 35.10 3.16
N ASP A 5 -8.26 35.59 4.23
CA ASP A 5 -7.60 35.94 5.50
C ASP A 5 -7.55 34.78 6.54
N ILE A 6 -8.07 33.59 6.21
CA ILE A 6 -7.98 32.40 7.07
C ILE A 6 -6.62 31.71 6.85
N GLY A 7 -5.55 32.25 7.43
CA GLY A 7 -4.29 31.51 7.56
C GLY A 7 -4.42 30.39 8.62
N ARG A 8 -3.83 29.20 8.51
CA ARG A 8 -2.75 28.75 7.62
C ARG A 8 -2.87 27.27 7.27
N TRP A 9 -3.26 26.40 8.21
CA TRP A 9 -3.42 24.94 8.03
C TRP A 9 -4.30 24.40 9.16
N LEU A 10 -4.96 23.27 8.96
CA LEU A 10 -5.73 22.52 9.97
C LEU A 10 -5.16 21.12 10.14
N TRP A 11 -5.28 20.57 11.35
CA TRP A 11 -4.79 19.23 11.70
C TRP A 11 -5.95 18.29 12.00
N PHE A 12 -5.87 17.07 11.47
CA PHE A 12 -6.90 16.05 11.63
C PHE A 12 -6.29 14.70 11.92
N ARG A 13 -7.02 13.87 12.69
CA ARG A 13 -6.71 12.44 12.82
C ARG A 13 -6.84 11.78 11.45
N SER A 14 -5.89 10.90 11.12
CA SER A 14 -5.88 10.15 9.85
C SER A 14 -7.11 9.26 9.63
N SER A 15 -7.87 8.94 10.68
CA SER A 15 -9.13 8.20 10.57
C SER A 15 -10.20 8.92 9.75
N VAL A 16 -10.10 10.25 9.56
CA VAL A 16 -11.02 11.00 8.69
C VAL A 16 -11.03 10.45 7.26
N VAL A 17 -9.90 9.92 6.78
CA VAL A 17 -9.83 9.31 5.45
C VAL A 17 -10.75 8.09 5.37
N THR A 18 -10.65 7.16 6.32
CA THR A 18 -11.47 5.95 6.28
C THR A 18 -12.95 6.25 6.48
N ASP A 19 -13.26 7.26 7.29
CA ASP A 19 -14.65 7.65 7.55
C ASP A 19 -15.26 8.25 6.28
N LEU A 20 -14.53 9.12 5.57
CA LEU A 20 -14.94 9.66 4.27
C LEU A 20 -15.03 8.58 3.18
N LEU A 21 -14.06 7.66 3.08
CA LEU A 21 -14.10 6.54 2.13
C LEU A 21 -15.24 5.55 2.40
N GLY A 22 -15.80 5.54 3.61
CA GLY A 22 -17.01 4.79 3.94
C GLY A 22 -18.28 5.34 3.26
N HIS A 23 -18.25 6.58 2.77
CA HIS A 23 -19.34 7.19 2.04
C HIS A 23 -19.22 6.96 0.53
N ARG A 24 -20.35 6.64 -0.11
CA ARG A 24 -20.40 6.42 -1.56
C ARG A 24 -19.95 7.68 -2.31
N GLY A 25 -19.07 7.47 -3.31
CA GLY A 25 -18.58 8.54 -4.17
C GLY A 25 -17.38 9.30 -3.62
N PHE A 26 -16.77 8.80 -2.55
CA PHE A 26 -15.45 9.25 -2.10
C PHE A 26 -14.36 8.34 -2.63
N ALA A 27 -13.23 8.93 -3.00
CA ALA A 27 -12.03 8.21 -3.42
C ALA A 27 -10.78 8.91 -2.90
N LEU A 28 -9.80 8.11 -2.53
CA LEU A 28 -8.45 8.51 -2.17
C LEU A 28 -7.59 8.52 -3.42
N LYS A 29 -6.87 9.61 -3.62
CA LYS A 29 -5.85 9.77 -4.65
C LYS A 29 -4.52 10.16 -4.00
N TRP A 30 -3.43 9.56 -4.44
CA TRP A 30 -2.08 9.93 -4.00
C TRP A 30 -1.42 10.85 -5.04
N TYR A 31 -0.48 11.68 -4.57
CA TYR A 31 0.38 12.51 -5.42
C TYR A 31 1.85 12.25 -5.14
N THR A 32 2.20 12.05 -3.87
CA THR A 32 3.55 11.74 -3.40
C THR A 32 3.47 10.73 -2.24
N ALA A 33 4.58 10.40 -1.58
CA ALA A 33 4.57 9.45 -0.47
C ALA A 33 3.66 9.87 0.69
N GLU A 34 3.58 11.18 0.96
CA GLU A 34 2.87 11.75 2.10
C GLU A 34 1.81 12.78 1.69
N THR A 35 1.55 13.02 0.39
CA THR A 35 0.47 13.93 -0.06
C THR A 35 -0.52 13.25 -0.98
N GLY A 36 -1.77 13.66 -0.88
CA GLY A 36 -2.86 13.13 -1.66
C GLY A 36 -4.08 14.04 -1.61
N ALA A 37 -5.19 13.53 -2.12
CA ALA A 37 -6.49 14.18 -2.00
C ALA A 37 -7.59 13.17 -1.72
N ILE A 38 -8.61 13.65 -1.01
CA ILE A 38 -9.90 12.98 -0.89
C ILE A 38 -10.83 13.64 -1.90
N CYS A 39 -11.16 12.91 -2.96
CA CYS A 39 -12.09 13.30 -4.00
C CYS A 39 -13.50 12.95 -3.56
N SER A 40 -14.41 13.92 -3.51
CA SER A 40 -15.82 13.68 -3.21
C SER A 40 -16.67 13.62 -4.47
N ALA A 41 -17.90 13.11 -4.34
CA ALA A 41 -18.86 13.01 -5.44
C ALA A 41 -19.23 14.38 -6.04
N SER A 42 -18.95 15.48 -5.33
CA SER A 42 -19.16 16.85 -5.80
C SER A 42 -18.03 17.35 -6.71
N SER A 43 -17.09 16.48 -7.11
CA SER A 43 -15.91 16.81 -7.93
C SER A 43 -14.92 17.76 -7.25
N TYR A 44 -15.07 18.02 -5.95
CA TYR A 44 -14.08 18.72 -5.14
C TYR A 44 -13.04 17.73 -4.60
N ALA A 45 -11.78 18.15 -4.55
CA ALA A 45 -10.67 17.37 -4.01
C ALA A 45 -10.08 18.12 -2.81
N THR A 46 -10.21 17.54 -1.62
CA THR A 46 -9.57 18.09 -0.41
C THR A 46 -8.14 17.60 -0.35
N HIS A 47 -7.17 18.49 -0.55
CA HIS A 47 -5.76 18.14 -0.59
C HIS A 47 -5.22 18.03 0.83
N PHE A 48 -4.44 16.98 1.09
CA PHE A 48 -3.85 16.75 2.39
C PHE A 48 -2.37 16.38 2.28
N GLY A 49 -1.66 16.56 3.38
CA GLY A 49 -0.37 15.95 3.61
C GLY A 49 -0.28 15.32 4.99
N ILE A 50 0.37 14.17 5.10
CA ILE A 50 0.68 13.52 6.37
C ILE A 50 1.97 14.14 6.93
N ASN A 51 1.98 14.45 8.23
CA ASN A 51 3.13 15.04 8.91
C ASN A 51 3.88 14.02 9.79
N SER A 52 4.89 14.50 10.53
CA SER A 52 5.73 13.64 11.37
C SER A 52 5.03 13.10 12.63
N ALA A 53 3.84 13.61 12.95
CA ALA A 53 2.98 13.11 14.04
C ALA A 53 1.84 12.22 13.50
N ASP A 54 1.92 11.80 12.23
CA ASP A 54 0.90 11.00 11.53
C ASP A 54 -0.49 11.66 11.46
N LEU A 55 -0.53 12.99 11.59
CA LEU A 55 -1.72 13.79 11.40
C LEU A 55 -1.84 14.23 9.94
N LEU A 56 -3.07 14.36 9.47
CA LEU A 56 -3.34 15.05 8.22
C LEU A 56 -3.29 16.54 8.44
N THR A 57 -2.60 17.22 7.53
CA THR A 57 -2.53 18.66 7.44
C THR A 57 -3.23 19.09 6.16
N VAL A 58 -4.19 19.99 6.27
CA VAL A 58 -5.06 20.43 5.17
C VAL A 58 -5.14 21.95 5.19
N TYR A 59 -5.21 22.57 4.02
CA TYR A 59 -5.37 24.01 3.94
C TYR A 59 -6.79 24.40 4.41
N ALA A 60 -6.92 25.38 5.31
CA ALA A 60 -8.21 25.70 5.94
C ALA A 60 -9.28 26.09 4.91
N TYR A 61 -8.86 26.76 3.83
CA TYR A 61 -9.71 27.13 2.70
C TYR A 61 -10.33 25.90 2.00
N ASP A 62 -9.60 24.79 1.90
CA ASP A 62 -10.14 23.56 1.30
C ASP A 62 -11.30 23.00 2.11
N ILE A 63 -11.23 23.09 3.44
CA ILE A 63 -12.32 22.68 4.33
C ILE A 63 -13.49 23.66 4.25
N ALA A 64 -13.23 24.96 4.26
CA ALA A 64 -14.26 26.00 4.25
C ALA A 64 -15.17 25.95 3.01
N ARG A 65 -14.70 25.36 1.90
CA ARG A 65 -15.44 25.21 0.64
C ARG A 65 -16.30 23.95 0.57
N LEU A 66 -16.14 23.02 1.51
CA LEU A 66 -16.88 21.77 1.48
C LEU A 66 -18.36 22.00 1.82
N PRO A 67 -19.28 21.13 1.37
CA PRO A 67 -20.65 21.11 1.86
C PRO A 67 -20.69 21.00 3.40
N PRO A 68 -21.68 21.60 4.09
CA PRO A 68 -21.73 21.63 5.56
C PRO A 68 -21.62 20.26 6.24
N TRP A 69 -22.16 19.21 5.61
CA TRP A 69 -22.10 17.86 6.15
C TRP A 69 -20.68 17.26 6.07
N GLU A 70 -19.91 17.54 5.00
CA GLU A 70 -18.50 17.13 4.90
C GLU A 70 -17.65 17.90 5.90
N GLN A 71 -17.88 19.21 6.06
CA GLN A 71 -17.21 20.02 7.09
C GLN A 71 -17.45 19.44 8.50
N HIS A 72 -18.65 18.92 8.76
CA HIS A 72 -18.98 18.29 10.04
C HIS A 72 -18.18 17.00 10.27
N VAL A 73 -17.99 16.18 9.24
CA VAL A 73 -17.09 15.01 9.30
C VAL A 73 -15.67 15.47 9.63
N TRP A 74 -15.10 16.41 8.88
CA TRP A 74 -13.76 16.94 9.16
C TRP A 74 -13.63 17.51 10.59
N ALA A 75 -14.61 18.29 11.04
CA ALA A 75 -14.61 18.88 12.38
C ALA A 75 -14.56 17.82 13.50
N ALA A 76 -15.22 16.67 13.31
CA ALA A 76 -15.18 15.56 14.28
C ALA A 76 -13.78 14.94 14.46
N HIS A 77 -12.90 15.08 13.47
CA HIS A 77 -11.51 14.60 13.52
C HIS A 77 -10.49 15.69 13.79
N ASN A 78 -10.92 16.94 14.01
CA ASN A 78 -10.02 18.06 14.26
C ASN A 78 -9.23 17.86 15.56
N VAL A 79 -7.95 18.18 15.52
CA VAL A 79 -7.06 18.10 16.68
C VAL A 79 -6.16 19.32 16.79
N ALA A 80 -5.61 19.53 17.99
CA ALA A 80 -4.60 20.56 18.19
C ALA A 80 -3.37 20.32 17.28
N PRO A 81 -2.72 21.39 16.78
CA PRO A 81 -1.52 21.25 15.96
C PRO A 81 -0.39 20.49 16.66
N ASP A 82 0.17 19.51 15.96
CA ASP A 82 1.38 18.76 16.37
C ASP A 82 2.15 18.32 15.12
N GLY A 83 3.44 18.03 15.23
CA GLY A 83 4.26 17.50 14.12
C GLY A 83 4.50 18.47 12.96
N LYS A 84 4.22 19.77 13.13
CA LYS A 84 4.26 20.82 12.09
C LYS A 84 3.33 20.50 10.89
N VAL A 85 3.38 21.32 9.85
CA VAL A 85 2.68 21.02 8.58
C VAL A 85 3.48 19.96 7.82
N SER A 86 2.80 19.11 7.05
CA SER A 86 3.48 18.15 6.18
C SER A 86 4.52 18.82 5.28
N GLY A 87 5.74 18.28 5.30
CA GLY A 87 6.86 18.82 4.53
C GLY A 87 6.65 18.72 3.02
N GLU A 88 6.07 17.62 2.55
CA GLU A 88 5.76 17.42 1.14
C GLU A 88 4.62 18.34 0.68
N LEU A 89 3.60 18.54 1.53
CA LEU A 89 2.50 19.46 1.25
C LEU A 89 2.96 20.91 1.14
N LEU A 90 3.82 21.37 2.07
CA LEU A 90 4.45 22.69 1.98
C LEU A 90 5.29 22.82 0.71
N SER A 91 6.02 21.77 0.33
CA SER A 91 6.85 21.79 -0.87
C SER A 91 5.99 21.92 -2.14
N ALA A 92 4.87 21.20 -2.22
CA ALA A 92 3.93 21.30 -3.33
C ALA A 92 3.16 22.65 -3.35
N GLN A 93 2.44 23.00 -2.28
CA GLN A 93 1.49 24.11 -2.30
C GLN A 93 2.11 25.49 -2.02
N VAL A 94 3.24 25.56 -1.30
CA VAL A 94 3.87 26.85 -0.94
C VAL A 94 5.11 27.10 -1.79
N LYS A 95 5.95 26.08 -2.00
CA LYS A 95 7.20 26.24 -2.76
C LYS A 95 7.06 25.96 -4.26
N ALA A 96 5.91 25.43 -4.70
CA ALA A 96 5.70 24.97 -6.08
C ALA A 96 6.78 23.95 -6.55
N GLN A 97 7.26 23.12 -5.62
CA GLN A 97 8.26 22.09 -5.84
C GLN A 97 7.78 20.77 -5.20
N PRO A 98 6.83 20.05 -5.84
CA PRO A 98 6.35 18.77 -5.33
C PRO A 98 7.50 17.78 -5.12
N ALA A 99 7.41 16.96 -4.07
CA ALA A 99 8.41 15.93 -3.80
C ALA A 99 8.39 14.85 -4.90
N SER A 100 9.55 14.28 -5.24
CA SER A 100 9.67 13.17 -6.18
C SER A 100 9.51 11.79 -5.50
N THR A 101 8.83 11.76 -4.36
CA THR A 101 8.52 10.54 -3.60
C THR A 101 7.21 9.94 -4.11
N HIS A 102 6.99 8.66 -3.86
CA HIS A 102 5.83 7.94 -4.37
C HIS A 102 5.13 7.22 -3.23
N ALA A 103 3.80 7.17 -3.27
CA ALA A 103 3.00 6.41 -2.31
C ALA A 103 3.29 4.92 -2.44
N VAL A 104 3.45 4.24 -1.30
CA VAL A 104 3.72 2.80 -1.27
C VAL A 104 2.58 2.01 -1.88
N GLU A 105 1.35 2.54 -1.78
CA GLU A 105 0.15 2.07 -2.44
C GLU A 105 0.35 2.01 -3.96
N GLU A 106 0.75 3.12 -4.60
CA GLU A 106 0.98 3.17 -6.05
C GLU A 106 2.14 2.28 -6.50
N MET A 107 3.23 2.28 -5.71
CA MET A 107 4.41 1.45 -5.98
C MET A 107 4.08 -0.05 -5.97
N PHE A 108 3.18 -0.49 -5.08
CA PHE A 108 2.72 -1.88 -5.02
C PHE A 108 2.04 -2.31 -6.33
N PHE A 109 1.04 -1.56 -6.80
CA PHE A 109 0.35 -1.89 -8.06
C PHE A 109 1.28 -1.74 -9.28
N GLY A 110 2.18 -0.75 -9.27
CA GLY A 110 3.23 -0.64 -10.28
C GLY A 110 4.11 -1.89 -10.36
N SER A 111 4.52 -2.41 -9.20
CA SER A 111 5.32 -3.63 -9.12
C SER A 111 4.57 -4.87 -9.63
N MET A 112 3.26 -4.97 -9.35
CA MET A 112 2.43 -6.05 -9.87
C MET A 112 2.32 -6.02 -11.40
N ARG A 113 2.08 -4.84 -11.98
CA ARG A 113 1.98 -4.67 -13.44
C ARG A 113 3.30 -5.01 -14.14
N MET A 114 4.43 -4.54 -13.58
CA MET A 114 5.76 -4.90 -14.10
C MET A 114 6.00 -6.40 -14.05
N LEU A 115 5.61 -7.07 -12.97
CA LEU A 115 5.77 -8.50 -12.82
C LEU A 115 4.89 -9.27 -13.83
N GLU A 116 3.60 -8.93 -13.95
CA GLU A 116 2.68 -9.52 -14.94
C GLU A 116 3.22 -9.36 -16.37
N GLN A 117 3.63 -8.15 -16.73
CA GLN A 117 4.19 -7.86 -18.05
C GLN A 117 5.43 -8.72 -18.33
N GLY A 118 6.34 -8.83 -17.36
CA GLY A 118 7.52 -9.68 -17.50
C GLY A 118 7.17 -11.16 -17.69
N PHE A 119 6.12 -11.66 -17.04
CA PHE A 119 5.64 -13.04 -17.26
C PHE A 119 5.08 -13.24 -18.67
N ARG A 120 4.29 -12.29 -19.18
CA ARG A 120 3.77 -12.32 -20.54
C ARG A 120 4.90 -12.29 -21.58
N GLU A 121 5.85 -11.39 -21.41
CA GLU A 121 6.96 -11.21 -22.35
C GLU A 121 7.95 -12.39 -22.33
N ARG A 122 8.28 -12.91 -21.14
CA ARG A 122 9.32 -13.93 -20.99
C ARG A 122 8.82 -15.36 -21.15
N PHE A 123 7.60 -15.63 -20.70
CA PHE A 123 7.05 -16.99 -20.62
C PHE A 123 5.79 -17.18 -21.46
N GLY A 124 5.18 -16.11 -21.99
CA GLY A 124 3.95 -16.20 -22.77
C GLY A 124 2.75 -16.67 -21.95
N VAL A 125 2.73 -16.40 -20.65
CA VAL A 125 1.63 -16.75 -19.74
C VAL A 125 1.18 -15.53 -18.94
N ASP A 126 -0.08 -15.53 -18.55
CA ASP A 126 -0.63 -14.55 -17.61
C ASP A 126 -0.30 -14.98 -16.18
N LEU A 127 0.32 -14.09 -15.40
CA LEU A 127 0.67 -14.39 -14.01
C LEU A 127 -0.58 -14.32 -13.12
N PHE A 128 -1.50 -13.40 -13.40
CA PHE A 128 -2.79 -13.29 -12.72
C PHE A 128 -3.92 -13.95 -13.52
N SER A 129 -4.81 -14.64 -12.82
CA SER A 129 -5.97 -15.35 -13.40
C SER A 129 -7.10 -14.44 -13.89
N HIS A 130 -7.11 -13.19 -13.44
CA HIS A 130 -8.09 -12.17 -13.82
C HIS A 130 -7.56 -10.77 -13.49
N ASP A 131 -8.04 -9.76 -14.21
CA ASP A 131 -7.75 -8.35 -13.96
C ASP A 131 -8.54 -7.81 -12.77
N ILE A 132 -8.06 -6.70 -12.21
CA ILE A 132 -8.76 -5.93 -11.18
C ILE A 132 -8.89 -4.47 -11.62
N ASP A 133 -9.89 -3.80 -11.06
CA ASP A 133 -9.95 -2.35 -11.07
C ASP A 133 -8.99 -1.81 -10.01
N ASP A 134 -7.80 -1.37 -10.45
CA ASP A 134 -6.76 -0.84 -9.57
C ASP A 134 -7.30 0.33 -8.72
N GLU A 135 -8.14 1.21 -9.28
CA GLU A 135 -8.69 2.35 -8.53
C GLU A 135 -9.54 1.87 -7.36
N SER A 136 -10.43 0.89 -7.60
CA SER A 136 -11.28 0.31 -6.56
C SER A 136 -10.48 -0.48 -5.52
N VAL A 137 -9.46 -1.23 -5.92
CA VAL A 137 -8.66 -2.03 -4.98
C VAL A 137 -7.71 -1.15 -4.17
N MET A 138 -7.16 -0.08 -4.76
CA MET A 138 -6.37 0.92 -4.04
C MET A 138 -7.16 1.59 -2.91
N GLN A 139 -8.48 1.73 -3.03
CA GLN A 139 -9.30 2.22 -1.93
C GLN A 139 -9.28 1.30 -0.71
N GLN A 140 -9.06 0.00 -0.89
CA GLN A 140 -8.97 -0.98 0.22
C GLN A 140 -7.52 -1.18 0.66
N VAL A 141 -6.57 -1.13 -0.28
CA VAL A 141 -5.13 -1.23 -0.02
C VAL A 141 -4.57 0.16 0.28
N SER A 142 -4.80 0.61 1.51
CA SER A 142 -4.33 1.91 1.97
C SER A 142 -3.85 1.87 3.42
N ARG A 143 -2.74 2.54 3.72
CA ARG A 143 -2.18 2.62 5.08
C ARG A 143 -3.16 3.19 6.11
N PHE A 144 -4.14 3.99 5.68
CA PHE A 144 -5.17 4.56 6.53
C PHE A 144 -6.12 3.51 7.16
N HIS A 145 -6.20 2.31 6.58
CA HIS A 145 -6.98 1.23 7.17
C HIS A 145 -6.34 0.67 8.43
N SER A 146 -5.03 0.79 8.60
CA SER A 146 -4.29 0.26 9.75
C SER A 146 -4.39 1.21 10.96
N LYS A 147 -5.36 0.96 11.82
CA LYS A 147 -5.67 1.74 13.03
C LYS A 147 -5.27 1.03 14.33
N ASP A 148 -5.18 -0.29 14.25
CA ASP A 148 -4.86 -1.22 15.33
C ASP A 148 -4.33 -2.53 14.71
N GLN A 149 -3.91 -3.48 15.55
CA GLN A 149 -3.42 -4.77 15.07
C GLN A 149 -4.47 -5.52 14.23
N ALA A 150 -5.74 -5.51 14.61
CA ALA A 150 -6.77 -6.26 13.89
C ALA A 150 -6.96 -5.72 12.47
N SER A 151 -6.98 -4.40 12.31
CA SER A 151 -7.08 -3.74 11.01
C SER A 151 -5.79 -3.85 10.18
N LEU A 152 -4.61 -3.96 10.81
CA LEU A 152 -3.37 -4.32 10.13
C LEU A 152 -3.44 -5.74 9.53
N LEU A 153 -4.00 -6.71 10.26
CA LEU A 153 -4.22 -8.08 9.74
C LEU A 153 -5.21 -8.10 8.57
N ARG A 154 -6.27 -7.27 8.64
CA ARG A 154 -7.18 -7.07 7.50
C ARG A 154 -6.49 -6.45 6.30
N LEU A 155 -5.61 -5.47 6.49
CA LEU A 155 -4.81 -4.90 5.39
C LEU A 155 -3.91 -5.96 4.74
N ALA A 156 -3.29 -6.85 5.53
CA ALA A 156 -2.52 -7.98 5.00
C ALA A 156 -3.40 -8.94 4.16
N LYS A 157 -4.63 -9.18 4.60
CA LYS A 157 -5.62 -9.95 3.84
C LYS A 157 -5.95 -9.31 2.49
N GLU A 158 -6.15 -7.99 2.45
CA GLU A 158 -6.43 -7.28 1.20
C GLU A 158 -5.22 -7.31 0.24
N LEU A 159 -3.99 -7.21 0.74
CA LEU A 159 -2.77 -7.39 -0.08
C LEU A 159 -2.67 -8.80 -0.68
N VAL A 160 -2.91 -9.83 0.13
CA VAL A 160 -2.91 -11.23 -0.30
C VAL A 160 -4.01 -11.48 -1.33
N ARG A 161 -5.19 -10.88 -1.15
CA ARG A 161 -6.30 -10.95 -2.10
C ARG A 161 -5.97 -10.26 -3.42
N ALA A 162 -5.33 -9.09 -3.37
CA ALA A 162 -4.93 -8.33 -4.54
C ALA A 162 -3.82 -9.03 -5.35
N PHE A 163 -2.95 -9.82 -4.68
CA PHE A 163 -1.79 -10.46 -5.31
C PHE A 163 -1.86 -11.98 -5.32
N SER A 164 -1.61 -12.62 -4.16
CA SER A 164 -1.37 -14.06 -4.04
C SER A 164 -2.56 -14.94 -4.43
N ASP A 165 -3.78 -14.53 -4.06
CA ASP A 165 -5.00 -15.28 -4.38
C ASP A 165 -5.35 -15.20 -5.88
N ARG A 166 -4.78 -14.22 -6.60
CA ARG A 166 -4.99 -14.03 -8.04
C ARG A 166 -3.99 -14.77 -8.91
N LEU A 167 -2.85 -15.19 -8.35
CA LEU A 167 -1.81 -15.90 -9.06
C LEU A 167 -2.36 -17.15 -9.78
N ASN A 168 -2.09 -17.25 -11.07
CA ASN A 168 -2.55 -18.33 -11.94
C ASN A 168 -1.77 -19.62 -11.66
N ILE A 169 -2.29 -20.41 -10.72
CA ILE A 169 -1.66 -21.64 -10.27
C ILE A 169 -1.41 -22.64 -11.42
N ARG A 170 -2.29 -22.66 -12.43
CA ARG A 170 -2.18 -23.57 -13.58
C ARG A 170 -0.95 -23.25 -14.41
N ASP A 171 -0.72 -21.98 -14.71
CA ASP A 171 0.44 -21.58 -15.52
C ASP A 171 1.74 -21.59 -14.71
N LEU A 172 1.70 -21.23 -13.42
CA LEU A 172 2.85 -21.36 -12.54
C LEU A 172 3.33 -22.82 -12.41
N ARG A 173 2.44 -23.82 -12.39
CA ARG A 173 2.82 -25.25 -12.40
C ARG A 173 3.53 -25.68 -13.69
N LYS A 174 3.23 -25.05 -14.82
CA LYS A 174 3.95 -25.34 -16.09
C LYS A 174 5.40 -24.89 -16.00
N LEU A 175 5.65 -23.75 -15.35
CA LEU A 175 6.97 -23.12 -15.22
C LEU A 175 7.80 -23.67 -14.06
N SER A 176 7.16 -24.16 -12.99
CA SER A 176 7.86 -24.74 -11.84
C SER A 176 8.53 -26.08 -12.20
N THR A 177 9.78 -26.24 -11.76
CA THR A 177 10.56 -27.49 -11.86
C THR A 177 10.52 -28.30 -10.56
N HIS A 178 9.78 -27.84 -9.54
CA HIS A 178 9.65 -28.56 -8.28
C HIS A 178 9.00 -29.94 -8.49
N ALA A 179 9.59 -30.97 -7.87
CA ALA A 179 9.09 -32.35 -8.01
C ALA A 179 7.62 -32.51 -7.59
N GLU A 180 7.21 -31.78 -6.55
CA GLU A 180 5.83 -31.78 -6.03
C GLU A 180 5.00 -30.55 -6.43
N LYS A 181 5.28 -29.92 -7.58
CA LYS A 181 4.59 -28.69 -8.01
C LYS A 181 3.05 -28.78 -8.00
N GLU A 182 2.48 -29.96 -8.21
CA GLU A 182 1.03 -30.18 -8.14
C GLU A 182 0.44 -30.04 -6.73
N LYS A 183 1.24 -30.15 -5.67
CA LYS A 183 0.84 -29.96 -4.27
C LYS A 183 1.11 -28.55 -3.74
N LEU A 184 1.92 -27.77 -4.45
CA LEU A 184 2.29 -26.42 -4.02
C LEU A 184 1.19 -25.40 -4.30
N GLY A 185 1.01 -24.48 -3.35
CA GLY A 185 0.19 -23.27 -3.53
C GLY A 185 0.89 -22.23 -4.40
N SER A 186 0.13 -21.22 -4.85
CA SER A 186 0.59 -20.20 -5.80
C SER A 186 1.87 -19.47 -5.38
N ASN A 187 1.95 -18.98 -4.14
CA ASN A 187 3.14 -18.30 -3.63
C ASN A 187 4.38 -19.21 -3.65
N LYS A 188 4.23 -20.49 -3.33
CA LYS A 188 5.35 -21.45 -3.32
C LYS A 188 5.80 -21.81 -4.73
N LEU A 189 4.88 -21.87 -5.69
CA LEU A 189 5.23 -22.06 -7.10
C LEU A 189 5.97 -20.84 -7.65
N LEU A 190 5.51 -19.63 -7.35
CA LEU A 190 6.21 -18.41 -7.78
C LEU A 190 7.61 -18.31 -7.14
N GLN A 191 7.73 -18.65 -5.85
CA GLN A 191 9.01 -18.73 -5.15
C GLN A 191 9.94 -19.78 -5.79
N ASP A 192 9.41 -20.94 -6.19
CA ASP A 192 10.18 -21.98 -6.88
C ASP A 192 10.72 -21.47 -8.22
N ILE A 193 9.88 -20.84 -9.04
CA ILE A 193 10.29 -20.24 -10.32
C ILE A 193 11.40 -19.21 -10.11
N LEU A 194 11.28 -18.36 -9.09
CA LEU A 194 12.35 -17.42 -8.72
C LEU A 194 13.63 -18.15 -8.30
N SER A 195 13.51 -19.23 -7.51
CA SER A 195 14.66 -20.00 -7.01
C SER A 195 15.48 -20.66 -8.11
N GLN A 196 14.84 -21.02 -9.23
CA GLN A 196 15.55 -21.55 -10.41
C GLN A 196 16.53 -20.54 -10.98
N LYS A 197 16.32 -19.24 -10.74
CA LYS A 197 17.17 -18.15 -11.24
C LYS A 197 18.22 -17.69 -10.24
N ILE A 198 17.88 -17.62 -8.95
CA ILE A 198 18.73 -17.00 -7.92
C ILE A 198 19.09 -17.90 -6.74
N GLY A 199 18.73 -19.18 -6.80
CA GLY A 199 18.90 -20.15 -5.72
C GLY A 199 17.81 -20.06 -4.63
N ALA A 200 17.63 -21.17 -3.92
CA ALA A 200 16.54 -21.35 -2.95
C ALA A 200 16.61 -20.37 -1.76
N ASP A 201 17.80 -20.11 -1.22
CA ASP A 201 17.95 -19.27 -0.02
C ASP A 201 17.65 -17.81 -0.32
N LYS A 202 18.15 -17.28 -1.44
CA LYS A 202 17.87 -15.91 -1.85
C LYS A 202 16.41 -15.74 -2.26
N ALA A 203 15.81 -16.71 -2.95
CA ALA A 203 14.38 -16.70 -3.23
C ALA A 203 13.53 -16.73 -1.96
N ARG A 204 13.94 -17.51 -0.93
CA ARG A 204 13.27 -17.52 0.38
C ARG A 204 13.35 -16.16 1.09
N GLN A 205 14.49 -15.48 1.01
CA GLN A 205 14.65 -14.13 1.56
C GLN A 205 13.75 -13.12 0.84
N VAL A 206 13.68 -13.15 -0.49
CA VAL A 206 12.78 -12.26 -1.26
C VAL A 206 11.32 -12.51 -0.90
N PHE A 207 10.93 -13.78 -0.71
CA PHE A 207 9.56 -14.16 -0.39
C PHE A 207 9.20 -14.04 1.09
N SER A 208 10.12 -13.64 1.98
CA SER A 208 9.84 -13.61 3.41
C SER A 208 8.70 -12.66 3.74
N GLU A 209 8.68 -11.48 3.13
CA GLU A 209 7.68 -10.44 3.40
C GLU A 209 6.29 -10.85 2.89
N ILE A 210 6.22 -11.50 1.72
CA ILE A 210 4.99 -12.09 1.17
C ILE A 210 4.48 -13.22 2.07
N ALA A 211 5.38 -14.08 2.56
CA ALA A 211 5.02 -15.15 3.48
C ALA A 211 4.50 -14.62 4.81
N GLY A 212 5.14 -13.59 5.38
CA GLY A 212 4.69 -12.94 6.61
C GLY A 212 3.29 -12.35 6.47
N ALA A 213 3.01 -11.60 5.41
CA ALA A 213 1.67 -11.07 5.15
C ALA A 213 0.62 -12.17 4.91
N TYR A 214 1.01 -13.27 4.25
CA TYR A 214 0.13 -14.42 4.07
C TYR A 214 -0.22 -15.09 5.41
N ASP A 215 0.76 -15.24 6.31
CA ASP A 215 0.53 -15.79 7.66
C ASP A 215 -0.31 -14.82 8.52
N MET A 216 -0.09 -13.50 8.40
CA MET A 216 -0.93 -12.48 9.03
C MET A 216 -2.40 -12.60 8.61
N ARG A 217 -2.68 -12.85 7.32
CA ARG A 217 -4.05 -13.09 6.83
C ARG A 217 -4.71 -14.26 7.54
N VAL A 218 -3.97 -15.35 7.78
CA VAL A 218 -4.51 -16.53 8.51
C VAL A 218 -4.81 -16.17 9.97
N GLY A 219 -3.98 -15.31 10.56
CA GLY A 219 -4.16 -14.77 11.91
C GLY A 219 -5.37 -13.85 12.10
N ASP A 220 -5.90 -13.21 11.04
CA ASP A 220 -7.12 -12.37 11.11
C ASP A 220 -8.32 -13.13 11.70
N ALA A 221 -8.42 -14.44 11.44
CA ALA A 221 -9.47 -15.30 11.99
C ALA A 221 -9.25 -15.69 13.48
N HIS A 222 -8.01 -15.61 13.97
CA HIS A 222 -7.62 -16.01 15.34
C HIS A 222 -6.52 -15.08 15.88
N PRO A 223 -6.86 -13.83 16.28
CA PRO A 223 -5.92 -12.72 16.46
C PRO A 223 -4.99 -12.80 17.69
N THR A 224 -4.99 -13.91 18.44
CA THR A 224 -4.21 -14.07 19.68
C THR A 224 -3.23 -15.24 19.58
N GLY A 225 -1.93 -14.94 19.58
CA GLY A 225 -0.88 -15.94 19.73
C GLY A 225 0.49 -15.49 19.22
N SER A 226 1.55 -16.17 19.69
CA SER A 226 2.94 -15.95 19.25
C SER A 226 3.11 -16.02 17.73
N LYS A 227 2.30 -16.84 17.06
CA LYS A 227 2.28 -16.97 15.60
C LYS A 227 2.01 -15.66 14.86
N ILE A 228 1.21 -14.76 15.42
CA ILE A 228 0.92 -13.46 14.79
C ILE A 228 2.11 -12.52 14.93
N THR A 229 2.74 -12.48 16.11
CA THR A 229 3.96 -11.69 16.32
C THR A 229 5.07 -12.15 15.37
N ASP A 230 5.23 -13.47 15.19
CA ASP A 230 6.20 -14.02 14.25
C ASP A 230 5.86 -13.64 12.80
N ALA A 231 4.58 -13.68 12.41
CA ALA A 231 4.13 -13.28 11.08
C ALA A 231 4.36 -11.77 10.80
N ILE A 232 4.04 -10.91 11.77
CA ILE A 232 4.29 -9.46 11.70
C ILE A 232 5.79 -9.17 11.55
N LYS A 233 6.62 -9.86 12.33
CA LYS A 233 8.09 -9.76 12.23
C LYS A 233 8.60 -10.25 10.87
N LEU A 234 8.05 -11.35 10.37
CA LEU A 234 8.40 -11.92 9.06
C LEU A 234 7.99 -10.98 7.90
N ALA A 235 6.90 -10.22 8.06
CA ALA A 235 6.49 -9.15 7.16
C ALA A 235 7.37 -7.87 7.26
N GLY A 236 8.35 -7.85 8.17
CA GLY A 236 9.29 -6.74 8.33
C GLY A 236 8.68 -5.50 8.98
N ILE A 237 7.65 -5.66 9.81
CA ILE A 237 6.93 -4.56 10.45
C ILE A 237 7.54 -4.25 11.82
N ASP A 238 7.78 -2.97 12.08
CA ASP A 238 8.23 -2.47 13.38
C ASP A 238 7.04 -2.08 14.25
N GLN A 239 6.72 -2.92 15.23
CA GLN A 239 5.57 -2.73 16.13
C GLN A 239 5.72 -1.54 17.10
N SER A 240 6.91 -0.90 17.17
CA SER A 240 7.09 0.32 17.97
C SER A 240 6.54 1.57 17.29
N ARG A 241 6.27 1.50 15.97
CA ARG A 241 5.69 2.60 15.19
C ARG A 241 4.18 2.66 15.33
N SER A 242 3.58 3.80 14.96
CA SER A 242 2.11 3.92 14.88
C SER A 242 1.52 2.90 13.90
N HIS A 243 0.26 2.51 14.10
CA HIS A 243 -0.40 1.55 13.21
C HIS A 243 -0.48 2.05 11.76
N LEU A 244 -0.61 3.37 11.54
CA LEU A 244 -0.56 3.95 10.19
C LEU A 244 0.78 3.64 9.51
N ARG A 245 1.89 3.83 10.23
CA ARG A 245 3.23 3.53 9.72
C ARG A 245 3.50 2.04 9.61
N GLN A 246 2.90 1.21 10.45
CA GLN A 246 2.94 -0.25 10.27
C GLN A 246 2.19 -0.68 9.00
N GLY A 247 1.04 -0.04 8.69
CA GLY A 247 0.31 -0.27 7.45
C GLY A 247 1.11 0.14 6.20
N GLU A 248 1.77 1.30 6.26
CA GLU A 248 2.72 1.74 5.23
C GLU A 248 3.86 0.73 5.03
N GLN A 249 4.50 0.29 6.13
CA GLN A 249 5.58 -0.71 6.07
C GLN A 249 5.11 -2.02 5.44
N LEU A 250 3.92 -2.50 5.82
CA LEU A 250 3.35 -3.73 5.28
C LEU A 250 3.17 -3.64 3.75
N ILE A 251 2.54 -2.57 3.25
CA ILE A 251 2.33 -2.37 1.81
C ILE A 251 3.67 -2.23 1.08
N HIS A 252 4.57 -1.41 1.62
CA HIS A 252 5.91 -1.19 1.06
C HIS A 252 6.71 -2.48 0.95
N ASN A 253 6.83 -3.22 2.05
CA ASN A 253 7.63 -4.45 2.11
C ASN A 253 7.04 -5.50 1.17
N PHE A 254 5.73 -5.70 1.19
CA PHE A 254 5.07 -6.62 0.27
C PHE A 254 5.31 -6.24 -1.19
N GLY A 255 5.10 -4.97 -1.55
CA GLY A 255 5.34 -4.49 -2.91
C GLY A 255 6.80 -4.57 -3.34
N ARG A 256 7.74 -4.32 -2.43
CA ARG A 256 9.17 -4.47 -2.66
C ARG A 256 9.55 -5.92 -2.94
N ALA A 257 9.00 -6.89 -2.22
CA ALA A 257 9.20 -8.31 -2.50
C ALA A 257 8.66 -8.71 -3.90
N VAL A 258 7.50 -8.18 -4.29
CA VAL A 258 6.94 -8.35 -5.65
C VAL A 258 7.88 -7.75 -6.70
N TRP A 259 8.35 -6.53 -6.48
CA TRP A 259 9.30 -5.87 -7.40
C TRP A 259 10.61 -6.65 -7.54
N TYR A 260 11.21 -7.10 -6.43
CA TYR A 260 12.43 -7.90 -6.47
C TYR A 260 12.23 -9.23 -7.20
N THR A 261 11.07 -9.86 -7.06
CA THR A 261 10.72 -11.05 -7.83
C THR A 261 10.82 -10.77 -9.33
N GLY A 262 10.23 -9.65 -9.80
CA GLY A 262 10.30 -9.24 -11.20
C GLY A 262 11.72 -8.87 -11.63
N LYS A 263 12.42 -8.08 -10.83
CA LYS A 263 13.82 -7.68 -11.09
C LYS A 263 14.74 -8.88 -11.24
N TYR A 264 14.60 -9.90 -10.41
CA TYR A 264 15.48 -11.08 -10.49
C TYR A 264 15.09 -12.03 -11.62
N LEU A 265 13.81 -12.16 -11.94
CA LEU A 265 13.35 -12.98 -13.07
C LEU A 265 13.70 -12.36 -14.43
N PHE A 266 13.54 -11.04 -14.55
CA PHE A 266 13.52 -10.34 -15.84
C PHE A 266 14.61 -9.28 -15.99
N GLY A 267 15.27 -8.87 -14.91
CA GLY A 267 16.42 -7.97 -14.99
C GLY A 267 17.54 -8.59 -15.81
N GLN A 268 18.21 -7.76 -16.63
CA GLN A 268 19.34 -8.23 -17.42
C GLN A 268 20.45 -8.73 -16.48
N PRO A 269 21.06 -9.90 -16.75
CA PRO A 269 22.27 -10.31 -16.09
C PRO A 269 23.43 -9.45 -16.63
N GLY A 270 23.73 -8.34 -15.97
CA GLY A 270 24.93 -7.55 -16.26
C GLY A 270 24.72 -6.05 -16.38
N SER A 271 24.75 -5.36 -15.24
CA SER A 271 25.36 -4.03 -15.14
C SER A 271 26.07 -3.96 -13.79
N HIS A 272 26.98 -4.91 -13.58
CA HIS A 272 28.12 -4.68 -12.71
C HIS A 272 29.20 -4.05 -13.59
N GLU A 273 29.82 -2.99 -13.08
CA GLU A 273 30.99 -2.27 -13.62
C GLU A 273 30.72 -1.29 -14.77
N SER A 274 30.52 -0.02 -14.40
CA SER A 274 31.34 1.13 -14.83
C SER A 274 31.18 2.25 -13.80
#